data_AF-A0A1Z3CJF2-F1
#
_entry.id   AF-A0A1Z3CJF2-F1
#
_cell.length_a   1.000
_cell.length_b   1.000
_cell.length_c   1.000
_cell.angle_alpha   90.00
_cell.angle_beta   90.00
_cell.angle_gamma   90.00
#
_symmetry.space_group_name_H-M   'P 1'
#
loop_
_entity.id
_entity.type
_entity.pdbx_description
1 polymer ?
#
loop_
_entity_poly.entity_id
_entity_poly.type
_entity_poly.pdbx_seq_one_letter_code
_entity_poly.pdbx_strand_id
1 'polypeptide(L)' 'MATITLNVTDEEKQLITDFSEANNMSISELILKIIEDLEDEEDYKLAEKIINDPNTKYTEGIEDLAKECGIDYDAL' A
#
# COMPACT_ATOMS: atom_id res chain seq x y z
N MET A 1 2.40 16.92 -4.27
CA MET A 1 2.26 15.84 -5.27
C MET A 1 3.63 15.20 -5.40
N ALA A 2 3.74 13.92 -5.10
CA ALA A 2 5.02 13.21 -5.24
C ALA A 2 5.33 13.02 -6.73
N THR A 3 6.62 12.96 -7.08
CA THR A 3 7.07 12.67 -8.44
C THR A 3 8.07 11.54 -8.37
N ILE A 4 7.86 10.53 -9.21
CA ILE A 4 8.75 9.39 -9.35
C ILE A 4 9.42 9.51 -10.72
N THR A 5 10.73 9.34 -10.77
CA THR A 5 11.50 9.29 -12.02
C THR A 5 12.11 7.91 -12.14
N LEU A 6 11.80 7.22 -13.23
CA LEU A 6 12.30 5.89 -13.53
C LEU A 6 13.37 6.00 -14.62
N ASN A 7 14.55 5.45 -14.35
CA ASN A 7 15.54 5.24 -15.40
C ASN A 7 15.20 3.94 -16.11
N VAL A 8 14.95 4.03 -17.41
CA VAL A 8 14.61 2.89 -18.27
C VAL A 8 15.45 2.96 -19.54
N THR A 9 15.70 1.81 -20.12
CA THR A 9 16.25 1.69 -21.47
C THR A 9 15.22 2.11 -22.52
N ASP A 10 15.67 2.36 -23.75
CA ASP A 10 14.76 2.68 -24.86
C ASP A 10 13.80 1.51 -25.17
N GLU A 11 14.27 0.27 -25.03
CA GLU A 11 13.45 -0.94 -25.23
C GLU A 11 12.34 -1.04 -24.17
N GLU A 12 12.67 -0.86 -22.89
CA GLU A 12 11.69 -0.85 -21.80
C GLU A 12 10.70 0.29 -21.95
N LYS A 13 11.16 1.48 -22.37
CA LYS A 13 10.29 2.62 -22.62
C LYS A 13 9.29 2.33 -23.73
N GLN A 14 9.71 1.69 -24.81
CA GLN A 14 8.82 1.29 -25.90
C GLN A 14 7.78 0.28 -25.39
N LEU A 15 8.22 -0.74 -24.65
CA LEU A 15 7.33 -1.76 -24.09
C LEU A 15 6.27 -1.16 -23.14
N ILE A 16 6.67 -0.25 -22.25
CA ILE A 16 5.75 0.46 -21.35
C ILE A 16 4.73 1.29 -22.16
N THR A 17 5.20 1.97 -23.21
CA THR A 17 4.35 2.80 -24.06
C THR A 17 3.32 1.95 -24.80
N ASP A 18 3.75 0.89 -25.49
CA ASP A 18 2.89 -0.02 -26.23
C ASP A 18 1.84 -0.68 -25.31
N PHE A 19 2.25 -1.09 -24.11
CA PHE A 19 1.34 -1.67 -23.13
C PHE A 19 0.31 -0.66 -22.64
N SER A 20 0.72 0.58 -22.37
CA SER A 20 -0.20 1.65 -21.94
C SER A 20 -1.25 1.96 -23.02
N GLU A 21 -0.84 2.02 -24.28
CA GLU A 21 -1.72 2.26 -25.43
C GLU A 21 -2.69 1.10 -25.65
N ALA A 22 -2.19 -0.15 -25.60
CA ALA A 22 -3.02 -1.35 -25.75
C ALA A 22 -4.11 -1.47 -24.67
N ASN A 23 -3.88 -0.90 -23.48
CA ASN A 23 -4.84 -0.88 -22.38
C ASN A 23 -5.63 0.44 -22.27
N ASN A 24 -5.44 1.37 -23.21
CA ASN A 24 -6.09 2.68 -23.23
C ASN A 24 -5.90 3.46 -21.91
N MET A 25 -4.68 3.44 -21.40
CA MET A 25 -4.24 4.13 -20.17
C MET A 25 -3.06 5.04 -20.49
N SER A 26 -2.91 6.12 -19.73
CA SER A 26 -1.65 6.88 -19.73
C SER A 26 -0.54 6.07 -19.04
N ILE A 27 0.72 6.38 -19.39
CA ILE A 27 1.89 5.78 -18.71
C ILE A 27 1.83 6.03 -17.20
N SER A 28 1.42 7.23 -16.77
CA SER A 28 1.30 7.54 -15.34
C SER A 28 0.27 6.66 -14.63
N GLU A 29 -0.90 6.43 -15.23
CA GLU A 29 -1.92 5.54 -14.65
C GLU A 29 -1.44 4.09 -14.59
N LEU A 30 -0.74 3.64 -15.63
CA LEU A 30 -0.15 2.30 -15.66
C LEU A 30 0.88 2.12 -14.55
N ILE A 31 1.83 3.05 -14.41
CA ILE A 31 2.88 2.98 -13.39
C ILE A 31 2.29 3.09 -11.99
N LEU A 32 1.29 3.96 -11.78
CA LEU A 32 0.60 4.06 -10.48
C LEU A 32 -0.06 2.74 -10.10
N LYS A 33 -0.77 2.10 -11.03
CA LYS A 33 -1.42 0.82 -10.76
C LYS A 33 -0.41 -0.27 -10.40
N ILE A 34 0.74 -0.32 -11.09
CA ILE A 34 1.81 -1.27 -10.75
C ILE A 34 2.35 -1.02 -9.34
N ILE A 35 2.51 0.25 -8.95
CA ILE A 35 2.97 0.60 -7.60
C ILE A 35 1.92 0.19 -6.56
N GLU A 36 0.64 0.46 -6.81
CA GLU A 36 -0.46 0.04 -5.93
C GLU A 36 -0.48 -1.49 -5.76
N ASP A 37 -0.36 -2.25 -6.84
CA ASP A 37 -0.31 -3.72 -6.77
C ASP A 37 0.90 -4.22 -5.94
N LEU A 38 2.05 -3.53 -6.01
CA LEU A 38 3.23 -3.84 -5.21
C LEU A 38 3.06 -3.46 -3.74
N GLU A 39 2.43 -2.32 -3.46
CA GLU A 39 2.12 -1.86 -2.10
C GLU A 39 1.12 -2.82 -1.44
N ASP A 40 0.06 -3.23 -2.14
CA ASP A 40 -0.93 -4.19 -1.65
C ASP A 40 -0.29 -5.54 -1.28
N GLU A 41 0.67 -6.03 -2.07
CA GLU A 41 1.38 -7.28 -1.78
C GLU A 41 2.24 -7.17 -0.51
N GLU A 42 2.96 -6.05 -0.35
CA GLU A 42 3.79 -5.82 0.84
C GLU A 42 2.95 -5.58 2.09
N ASP A 43 1.85 -4.84 1.97
CA ASP A 43 0.89 -4.62 3.05
C ASP A 43 0.25 -5.93 3.50
N TYR A 44 -0.10 -6.80 2.55
CA TYR A 44 -0.61 -8.13 2.86
C TYR A 44 0.42 -8.97 3.64
N LYS A 45 1.68 -9.00 3.20
CA LYS A 45 2.76 -9.72 3.91
C LYS A 45 2.99 -9.16 5.31
N LEU A 46 2.92 -7.84 5.47
CA LEU A 46 3.06 -7.18 6.77
C LEU A 46 1.90 -7.57 7.69
N ALA A 47 0.66 -7.52 7.19
CA ALA A 47 -0.52 -7.92 7.94
C ALA A 47 -0.44 -9.39 8.35
N GLU A 48 -0.06 -10.29 7.44
CA GLU A 48 0.11 -11.72 7.73
C GLU A 48 1.17 -11.95 8.81
N LYS A 49 2.31 -11.23 8.74
CA LYS A 49 3.36 -11.30 9.76
C LYS A 49 2.86 -10.84 11.13
N ILE A 50 2.12 -9.73 11.20
CA ILE A 50 1.57 -9.20 12.44
C ILE A 50 0.54 -10.17 13.01
N ILE A 51 -0.37 -10.69 12.18
CA ILE A 51 -1.42 -11.63 12.59
C ILE A 51 -0.84 -12.92 13.18
N ASN A 52 0.26 -13.40 12.61
CA ASN A 52 0.90 -14.64 13.03
C ASN A 52 1.97 -14.47 14.12
N ASP A 53 2.34 -13.25 14.51
CA ASP A 53 3.26 -13.04 15.63
C ASP A 53 2.53 -13.26 16.96
N PRO A 54 2.92 -14.28 17.77
CA PRO A 54 2.26 -14.59 19.03
C PRO A 54 2.42 -13.48 20.08
N ASN A 55 3.31 -12.51 19.86
CA ASN A 55 3.50 -11.35 20.74
C ASN A 55 2.68 -10.14 20.29
N THR A 56 2.02 -10.18 19.13
CA THR A 56 1.10 -9.13 18.72
C THR A 56 -0.04 -9.06 19.72
N LYS A 57 -0.15 -7.92 20.39
CA LYS A 57 -1.31 -7.61 21.22
C LYS A 57 -2.39 -7.06 20.32
N TYR A 58 -3.52 -7.73 20.29
CA TYR A 58 -4.71 -7.21 19.65
C TYR A 58 -5.50 -6.44 20.70
N THR A 59 -6.04 -5.32 20.29
CA THR A 59 -7.02 -4.59 21.08
C THR A 59 -8.28 -5.46 21.19
N GLU A 60 -8.66 -5.86 22.40
CA GLU A 60 -9.76 -6.82 22.63
C GLU A 60 -11.15 -6.15 22.70
N GLY A 61 -11.20 -4.82 22.74
CA GLY A 61 -12.43 -4.05 22.80
C GLY A 61 -12.23 -2.53 22.69
N ILE A 62 -13.34 -1.80 22.61
CA ILE A 62 -13.32 -0.34 22.39
C ILE A 62 -12.68 0.45 23.55
N GLU A 63 -12.75 -0.09 24.77
CA GLU A 63 -12.12 0.49 25.96
C GLU A 63 -10.58 0.42 25.88
N ASP A 64 -10.03 -0.72 25.43
CA ASP A 64 -8.59 -0.89 25.23
C ASP A 64 -8.09 0.02 24.11
N LEU A 65 -8.88 0.17 23.03
CA LEU A 65 -8.56 1.08 21.93
C LEU A 65 -8.50 2.52 22.40
N ALA A 66 -9.48 2.94 23.21
CA ALA A 66 -9.52 4.26 23.79
C ALA A 66 -8.29 4.53 24.65
N LYS A 67 -7.91 3.58 25.52
CA LYS A 67 -6.68 3.67 26.34
C LYS A 67 -5.41 3.77 25.49
N GLU A 68 -5.28 2.96 24.44
CA GLU A 68 -4.13 2.99 23.51
C GLU A 68 -4.03 4.33 22.76
N CYS A 69 -5.17 4.93 22.40
CA CYS A 69 -5.23 6.25 21.76
C CYS A 69 -5.12 7.43 22.74
N GLY A 70 -4.99 7.18 24.05
CA GLY A 70 -4.97 8.24 25.08
C GLY A 70 -6.31 8.95 25.26
N ILE A 71 -7.41 8.28 24.92
CA ILE A 71 -8.79 8.74 25.09
C ILE A 71 -9.33 8.22 26.43
N ASP A 72 -9.90 9.11 27.23
CA ASP A 72 -10.62 8.73 28.44
C ASP A 72 -12.00 8.19 28.06
N TYR A 73 -12.14 6.86 28.05
CA TYR A 73 -13.38 6.18 27.69
C TYR A 73 -14.51 6.44 28.70
N ASP A 74 -14.18 6.62 29.98
CA ASP A 74 -15.16 6.83 31.04
C ASP A 74 -15.73 8.27 31.04
N ALA A 75 -15.08 9.19 30.32
CA ALA A 75 -15.49 10.57 30.16
C ALA A 75 -16.32 10.85 28.89
N LEU A 76 -16.58 9.83 28.06
CA LEU A 76 -17.43 9.88 26.86
C LEU A 76 -18.91 9.61 27.19
#